data_AF-A0A6J4VSQ8-F1
#
_entry.id   AF-A0A6J4VSQ8-F1
#
_cell.length_a   1.000
_cell.length_b   1.000
_cell.length_c   1.000
_cell.angle_alpha   90.00
_cell.angle_beta   90.00
_cell.angle_gamma   90.00
#
_symmetry.space_group_name_H-M   'P 1'
#
loop_
_entity.id
_entity.type
_entity.pdbx_description
1 polymer ?
#
loop_
_entity_poly.entity_id
_entity_poly.type
_entity_poly.pdbx_seq_one_letter_code
_entity_poly.pdbx_strand_id
1 'polypeptide(L)'
;MMFPFSLSHRSRAERDENAIRLRAGWLAIVAAVITIALKFTAYALTGSAGLLSDAVESLANLVTASAVLISIWYASRPVDRSHNYGHGKVEFFASGVEGLFIVGAAVAIGWIGVIRLFDPHELESLG
;
A
#
# COMPACT_ATOMS: atom_id res chain seq x y z
N MET A 1 11.03 49.57 11.50
CA MET A 1 9.60 49.32 11.25
C MET A 1 9.46 47.84 10.92
N MET A 2 8.97 47.03 11.85
CA MET A 2 8.99 45.55 11.77
C MET A 2 7.57 45.06 11.48
N PHE A 3 7.35 44.46 10.30
CA PHE A 3 6.09 43.80 9.97
C PHE A 3 5.99 42.44 10.68
N PRO A 4 4.90 42.12 11.39
CA PRO A 4 4.67 40.76 11.87
C PRO A 4 4.09 39.92 10.74
N PHE A 5 4.88 38.97 10.23
CA PHE A 5 4.42 37.98 9.26
C PHE A 5 3.55 36.92 9.97
N SER A 6 2.27 36.89 9.63
CA SER A 6 1.24 36.03 10.23
C SER A 6 1.49 34.53 9.98
N LEU A 7 1.64 33.76 11.05
CA LEU A 7 1.80 32.29 11.04
C LEU A 7 0.46 31.52 11.05
N SER A 8 -0.70 32.19 10.98
CA SER A 8 -2.01 31.55 11.19
C SER A 8 -2.66 30.95 9.93
N HIS A 9 -2.13 31.22 8.73
CA HIS A 9 -2.70 30.69 7.49
C HIS A 9 -2.20 29.29 7.11
N ARG A 10 -0.98 28.89 7.51
CA ARG A 10 -0.44 27.57 7.16
C ARG A 10 -1.15 26.41 7.87
N SER A 11 -1.59 26.59 9.11
CA SER A 11 -2.16 25.49 9.91
C SER A 11 -3.57 25.05 9.49
N ARG A 12 -4.36 25.91 8.84
CA ARG A 12 -5.68 25.53 8.29
C ARG A 12 -5.54 24.71 7.01
N ALA A 13 -4.70 25.14 6.09
CA ALA A 13 -4.44 24.41 4.84
C ALA A 13 -3.88 22.99 5.10
N GLU A 14 -2.95 22.85 6.06
CA GLU A 14 -2.42 21.54 6.49
C GLU A 14 -3.49 20.62 7.09
N ARG A 15 -4.43 21.18 7.88
CA ARG A 15 -5.55 20.41 8.43
C ARG A 15 -6.51 19.96 7.34
N ASP A 16 -6.82 20.83 6.38
CA ASP A 16 -7.72 20.52 5.27
C ASP A 16 -7.10 19.45 4.35
N GLU A 17 -5.79 19.54 4.08
CA GLU A 17 -5.05 18.54 3.31
C GLU A 17 -5.04 17.18 4.01
N ASN A 18 -4.73 17.13 5.32
CA ASN A 18 -4.75 15.88 6.08
C ASN A 18 -6.16 15.26 6.12
N ALA A 19 -7.21 16.07 6.25
CA ALA A 19 -8.59 15.58 6.21
C ALA A 19 -8.93 14.92 4.87
N ILE A 20 -8.45 15.50 3.75
CA ILE A 20 -8.61 14.90 2.41
C ILE A 20 -7.83 13.59 2.31
N ARG A 21 -6.56 13.56 2.74
CA ARG A 21 -5.72 12.37 2.71
C ARG A 21 -6.30 11.22 3.54
N LEU A 22 -6.84 11.51 4.72
CA LEU A 22 -7.50 10.51 5.57
C LEU A 22 -8.75 9.93 4.90
N ARG A 23 -9.57 10.78 4.28
CA ARG A 23 -10.76 10.32 3.54
C ARG A 23 -10.37 9.46 2.34
N ALA A 24 -9.37 9.89 1.57
CA ALA A 24 -8.86 9.15 0.42
C ALA A 24 -8.29 7.80 0.84
N GLY A 25 -7.52 7.73 1.93
CA GLY A 25 -6.97 6.48 2.44
C GLY A 25 -8.04 5.50 2.92
N TRP A 26 -9.11 5.97 3.57
CA TRP A 26 -10.25 5.11 3.91
C TRP A 26 -10.97 4.57 2.67
N LEU A 27 -11.18 5.40 1.64
CA LEU A 27 -11.75 4.94 0.37
C LEU A 27 -10.85 3.89 -0.30
N ALA A 28 -9.53 4.08 -0.26
CA ALA A 28 -8.56 3.13 -0.79
C ALA A 28 -8.62 1.78 -0.05
N ILE A 29 -8.70 1.79 1.28
CA ILE A 29 -8.86 0.55 2.08
C ILE A 29 -10.15 -0.17 1.71
N VAL A 30 -11.28 0.53 1.62
CA VAL A 30 -12.56 -0.09 1.26
C VAL A 30 -12.49 -0.69 -0.15
N ALA A 31 -11.92 0.04 -1.11
CA ALA A 31 -11.74 -0.45 -2.48
C ALA A 31 -10.80 -1.68 -2.53
N ALA A 32 -9.73 -1.69 -1.73
CA ALA A 32 -8.81 -2.80 -1.63
C ALA A 32 -9.50 -4.05 -1.06
N VAL A 33 -10.28 -3.90 0.04
CA VAL A 33 -11.04 -5.02 0.62
C VAL A 33 -12.05 -5.59 -0.37
N ILE A 34 -12.77 -4.74 -1.12
CA ILE A 34 -13.69 -5.19 -2.17
C ILE A 34 -12.94 -5.95 -3.25
N THR A 35 -11.82 -5.40 -3.72
CA THR A 35 -10.97 -6.04 -4.75
C THR A 35 -10.46 -7.40 -4.30
N ILE A 36 -9.98 -7.50 -3.06
CA ILE A 36 -9.51 -8.76 -2.47
C ILE A 36 -10.64 -9.79 -2.43
N ALA A 37 -11.84 -9.40 -1.97
CA ALA A 37 -12.99 -10.29 -1.92
C ALA A 37 -13.39 -10.80 -3.33
N LEU A 38 -13.36 -9.91 -4.33
CA LEU A 38 -13.62 -10.29 -5.73
C LEU A 38 -12.55 -11.25 -6.25
N LYS A 39 -11.26 -11.02 -5.97
CA LYS A 39 -10.16 -11.90 -6.39
C LYS A 39 -10.26 -13.27 -5.74
N PHE A 40 -10.55 -13.35 -4.43
CA PHE A 40 -10.79 -14.63 -3.77
C PHE A 40 -12.02 -15.37 -4.31
N THR A 41 -13.08 -14.64 -4.64
CA THR A 41 -14.28 -15.23 -5.27
C THR A 41 -13.93 -15.76 -6.66
N ALA A 42 -13.19 -15.00 -7.47
CA ALA A 42 -12.73 -15.43 -8.79
C ALA A 42 -11.83 -16.65 -8.68
N TYR A 43 -10.89 -16.67 -7.72
CA TYR A 43 -10.08 -17.85 -7.41
C TYR A 43 -10.93 -19.05 -7.04
N ALA A 44 -11.92 -18.91 -6.16
CA ALA A 44 -12.78 -20.03 -5.76
C ALA A 44 -13.61 -20.59 -6.91
N LEU A 45 -13.95 -19.77 -7.90
CA LEU A 45 -14.71 -20.17 -9.09
C LEU A 45 -13.84 -20.77 -10.19
N THR A 46 -12.58 -20.36 -10.29
CA THR A 46 -11.66 -20.76 -11.37
C THR A 46 -10.74 -21.90 -10.93
N GLY A 47 -10.15 -21.76 -9.72
CA GLY A 47 -9.05 -22.57 -9.19
C GLY A 47 -7.68 -21.87 -9.31
N SER A 48 -7.63 -20.70 -9.96
CA SER A 48 -6.39 -20.25 -10.61
C SER A 48 -5.30 -19.88 -9.62
N ALA A 49 -4.18 -20.59 -9.70
CA ALA A 49 -2.98 -20.24 -8.93
C ALA A 49 -2.52 -18.78 -9.20
N GLY A 50 -2.77 -18.25 -10.42
CA GLY A 50 -2.48 -16.87 -10.77
C GLY A 50 -3.40 -15.87 -10.03
N LEU A 51 -4.70 -16.14 -9.98
CA LEU A 51 -5.65 -15.30 -9.22
C LEU A 51 -5.41 -15.39 -7.72
N LEU A 52 -4.99 -16.56 -7.21
CA LEU A 52 -4.59 -16.69 -5.81
C LEU A 52 -3.36 -15.85 -5.50
N SER A 53 -2.33 -15.89 -6.36
CA SER A 53 -1.13 -15.06 -6.20
C SER A 53 -1.47 -13.57 -6.19
N ASP A 54 -2.31 -13.12 -7.12
CA ASP A 54 -2.76 -11.73 -7.21
C ASP A 54 -3.64 -11.32 -6.01
N ALA A 55 -4.46 -12.23 -5.48
CA ALA A 55 -5.24 -12.01 -4.25
C ALA A 55 -4.33 -11.84 -3.03
N VAL A 56 -3.29 -12.68 -2.89
CA VAL A 56 -2.32 -12.61 -1.80
C VAL A 56 -1.46 -11.35 -1.88
N GLU A 57 -1.04 -10.94 -3.08
CA GLU A 57 -0.34 -9.66 -3.28
C GLU A 57 -1.22 -8.47 -2.84
N SER A 58 -2.51 -8.52 -3.19
CA SER A 58 -3.46 -7.47 -2.80
C SER A 58 -3.60 -7.32 -1.28
N LEU A 59 -3.42 -8.40 -0.50
CA LEU A 59 -3.40 -8.35 0.97
C LEU A 59 -2.17 -7.58 1.48
N ALA A 60 -1.00 -7.79 0.89
CA ALA A 60 0.21 -7.05 1.25
C ALA A 60 0.01 -5.54 0.99
N ASN A 61 -0.56 -5.18 -0.15
CA ASN A 61 -0.85 -3.80 -0.51
C ASN A 61 -1.87 -3.15 0.45
N LEU A 62 -2.87 -3.91 0.91
CA LEU A 62 -3.82 -3.46 1.94
C LEU A 62 -3.11 -3.17 3.28
N VAL A 63 -2.15 -4.00 3.68
CA VAL A 63 -1.36 -3.79 4.89
C VAL A 63 -0.52 -2.51 4.77
N THR A 64 0.15 -2.30 3.64
CA THR A 64 0.93 -1.06 3.41
C THR A 64 0.02 0.17 3.44
N ALA A 65 -1.10 0.15 2.70
CA ALA A 65 -2.06 1.26 2.69
C ALA A 65 -2.60 1.56 4.10
N SER A 66 -2.85 0.52 4.91
CA SER A 66 -3.27 0.68 6.30
C SER A 66 -2.20 1.31 7.17
N ALA A 67 -0.93 0.88 7.04
CA ALA A 67 0.19 1.47 7.77
C ALA A 67 0.38 2.95 7.42
N VAL A 68 0.27 3.31 6.13
CA VAL A 68 0.31 4.69 5.67
C VAL A 68 -0.85 5.50 6.25
N LEU A 69 -2.08 4.98 6.22
CA LEU A 69 -3.24 5.66 6.78
C LEU A 69 -3.12 5.90 8.29
N ILE A 70 -2.63 4.90 9.04
CA ILE A 70 -2.36 5.03 10.48
C ILE A 70 -1.30 6.09 10.74
N SER A 71 -0.25 6.15 9.91
CA SER A 71 0.79 7.19 10.02
C SER A 71 0.20 8.60 9.85
N ILE A 72 -0.63 8.81 8.82
CA ILE A 72 -1.31 10.09 8.57
C ILE A 72 -2.25 10.43 9.72
N TRP A 73 -3.02 9.47 10.21
CA TRP A 73 -3.95 9.66 11.33
C TRP A 73 -3.22 10.02 12.62
N TYR A 74 -2.12 9.33 12.93
CA TYR A 74 -1.30 9.63 14.09
C TYR A 74 -0.68 11.02 13.99
N ALA A 75 -0.18 11.40 12.81
CA ALA A 75 0.36 12.73 12.53
C ALA A 75 -0.67 13.86 12.62
N SER A 76 -1.96 13.55 12.43
CA SER A 76 -3.05 14.53 12.52
C SER A 76 -3.48 14.87 13.96
N ARG A 77 -2.98 14.15 14.98
CA ARG A 77 -3.24 14.42 16.39
C ARG A 77 -2.44 15.63 16.89
N PRO A 78 -2.94 16.40 17.88
CA PRO A 78 -2.24 17.56 18.42
C PRO A 78 -0.86 17.19 18.98
N VAL A 79 0.11 18.10 18.81
CA VAL A 79 1.55 17.89 19.07
C VAL A 79 1.83 17.37 20.49
N ASP A 80 2.27 16.11 20.58
CA ASP A 80 3.00 15.61 21.74
C ASP A 80 4.49 15.93 21.58
N ARG A 81 5.13 16.32 22.69
CA ARG A 81 6.53 16.78 22.76
C ARG A 81 7.60 15.76 22.30
N SER A 82 7.22 14.53 21.93
CA SER A 82 8.17 13.44 21.69
C SER A 82 8.67 13.31 20.24
N HIS A 83 7.98 13.86 19.22
CA HIS A 83 8.42 13.66 17.82
C HIS A 83 8.10 14.86 16.90
N ASN A 84 9.08 15.75 16.72
CA ASN A 84 9.00 16.92 15.83
C ASN A 84 9.55 16.67 14.40
N TYR A 85 9.98 15.45 14.04
CA TYR A 85 10.69 15.18 12.78
C TYR A 85 10.20 13.92 12.03
N GLY A 86 9.30 14.13 11.07
CA GLY A 86 9.26 13.38 9.79
C GLY A 86 8.56 12.02 9.77
N HIS A 87 7.24 12.03 9.55
CA HIS A 87 6.41 10.84 9.31
C HIS A 87 6.62 10.16 7.94
N GLY A 88 7.33 10.83 7.03
CA GLY A 88 7.76 10.20 5.78
C GLY A 88 8.58 8.93 6.02
N LYS A 89 9.30 8.79 7.14
CA LYS A 89 10.07 7.57 7.43
C LYS A 89 9.22 6.31 7.47
N VAL A 90 8.00 6.37 8.00
CA VAL A 90 7.11 5.19 8.09
C VAL A 90 6.49 4.87 6.74
N GLU A 91 6.09 5.90 5.99
CA GLU A 91 5.56 5.76 4.63
C GLU A 91 6.63 5.21 3.68
N PHE A 92 7.82 5.81 3.64
CA PHE A 92 8.96 5.32 2.86
C PHE A 92 9.42 3.93 3.29
N PHE A 93 9.33 3.60 4.58
CA PHE A 93 9.66 2.25 5.06
C PHE A 93 8.64 1.23 4.57
N ALA A 94 7.33 1.51 4.73
CA ALA A 94 6.28 0.61 4.28
C ALA A 94 6.33 0.40 2.75
N SER A 95 6.46 1.47 1.98
CA SER A 95 6.63 1.39 0.52
C SER A 95 7.95 0.74 0.10
N GLY A 96 9.04 0.92 0.87
CA GLY A 96 10.31 0.25 0.62
C GLY A 96 10.23 -1.26 0.84
N VAL A 97 9.56 -1.69 1.91
CA VAL A 97 9.31 -3.12 2.20
C VAL A 97 8.42 -3.74 1.12
N GLU A 98 7.34 -3.07 0.73
CA GLU A 98 6.48 -3.51 -0.39
C GLU A 98 7.27 -3.60 -1.70
N GLY A 99 8.10 -2.61 -2.01
CA GLY A 99 8.97 -2.62 -3.18
C GLY A 99 9.93 -3.81 -3.19
N LEU A 100 10.48 -4.22 -2.04
CA LEU A 100 11.31 -5.41 -1.93
C LEU A 100 10.51 -6.70 -2.18
N PHE A 101 9.27 -6.78 -1.69
CA PHE A 101 8.39 -7.92 -1.99
C PHE A 101 8.11 -8.03 -3.51
N ILE A 102 7.81 -6.92 -4.17
CA ILE A 102 7.57 -6.88 -5.62
C ILE A 102 8.81 -7.30 -6.40
N VAL A 103 9.98 -6.74 -6.08
CA VAL A 103 11.24 -7.12 -6.76
C VAL A 103 11.55 -8.60 -6.52
N GLY A 104 11.35 -9.10 -5.30
CA GLY A 104 11.53 -10.52 -4.98
C GLY A 104 10.58 -11.42 -5.77
N ALA A 105 9.30 -11.07 -5.86
CA ALA A 105 8.31 -11.80 -6.65
C ALA A 105 8.67 -11.79 -8.15
N ALA A 106 9.07 -10.64 -8.70
CA ALA A 106 9.48 -10.51 -10.09
C ALA A 106 10.70 -11.37 -10.42
N VAL A 107 11.71 -11.39 -9.55
CA VAL A 107 12.90 -12.25 -9.71
C VAL A 107 12.51 -13.72 -9.64
N ALA A 108 11.67 -14.12 -8.68
CA ALA A 108 11.21 -15.50 -8.54
C ALA A 108 10.42 -15.97 -9.77
N ILE A 109 9.46 -15.18 -10.24
CA ILE A 109 8.66 -15.46 -11.43
C ILE A 109 9.56 -15.53 -12.67
N GLY A 110 10.49 -14.58 -12.83
CA GLY A 110 11.43 -14.56 -13.94
C GLY A 110 12.34 -15.80 -13.96
N TRP A 111 12.87 -16.20 -12.81
CA TRP A 111 13.69 -17.40 -12.66
C TRP A 111 12.92 -18.67 -13.03
N ILE A 112 11.71 -18.83 -12.48
CA ILE A 112 10.82 -19.96 -12.81
C ILE A 112 10.48 -19.94 -14.32
N GLY A 113 10.23 -18.76 -14.88
CA GLY A 113 9.97 -18.58 -16.31
C GLY A 113 11.13 -19.03 -17.19
N VAL A 114 12.37 -18.68 -16.84
CA VAL A 114 13.57 -19.13 -17.57
C VAL A 114 13.71 -20.65 -17.52
N ILE A 115 13.53 -21.27 -16.35
CA ILE A 115 13.59 -22.74 -16.22
C ILE A 115 12.54 -23.40 -17.12
N ARG A 116 11.29 -22.91 -17.08
CA ARG A 116 10.18 -23.44 -17.89
C ARG A 116 10.38 -23.29 -19.40
N LEU A 117 11.20 -22.34 -19.85
CA LEU A 117 11.54 -22.22 -21.28
C LEU A 117 12.44 -23.36 -21.76
N PHE A 118 13.33 -23.87 -20.90
CA PHE A 118 14.25 -24.96 -21.23
C PHE A 118 13.72 -26.34 -20.87
N ASP A 119 12.77 -26.43 -19.94
CA ASP A 119 12.08 -27.67 -19.55
C ASP A 119 10.55 -27.42 -19.47
N PRO A 120 9.85 -27.48 -20.62
CA PRO A 120 8.42 -27.21 -20.69
C PRO A 120 7.65 -28.37 -20.04
N HIS A 121 7.28 -28.21 -18.77
CA HIS A 121 6.29 -29.05 -18.12
C HIS A 121 4.89 -28.64 -18.58
N GLU A 122 3.99 -29.61 -18.71
CA GLU A 122 2.56 -29.32 -18.94
C GLU A 122 2.09 -28.36 -17.86
N LEU A 123 1.39 -27.30 -18.28
CA LEU A 123 0.82 -26.33 -17.35
C LEU A 123 -0.18 -27.07 -16.47
N GLU A 124 0.25 -27.48 -15.28
CA GLU A 124 -0.66 -27.90 -14.22
C GLU A 124 -1.67 -26.77 -14.07
N SER A 125 -2.93 -27.13 -14.33
CA SER A 125 -3.97 -26.25 -14.83
C SER A 125 -3.93 -24.88 -14.14
N LEU A 126 -3.70 -23.82 -14.93
CA LEU A 126 -3.95 -22.43 -14.51
C LEU A 126 -5.46 -22.14 -14.39
N GLY A 127 -6.28 -23.19 -14.22
CA GLY A 127 -7.69 -23.11 -13.92
C GLY A 127 -7.84 -22.55 -12.54
#